data_AF-A0A382U7F0-F1
#
_entry.id   AF-A0A382U7F0-F1
#
_cell.length_a   1.000
_cell.length_b   1.000
_cell.length_c   1.000
_cell.angle_alpha   90.00
_cell.angle_beta   90.00
_cell.angle_gamma   90.00
#
_symmetry.space_group_name_H-M   'P 1'
#
loop_
_entity.id
_entity.type
_entity.pdbx_description
1 polymer ?
#
loop_
_entity_poly.entity_id
_entity_poly.type
_entity_poly.pdbx_seq_one_letter_code
_entity_poly.pdbx_strand_id
1 'polypeptide(L)'
;VLIEHTTWGYWKKQHPETKILSRDAGYGRDYLRSQYGDYDENGDIYFPVSFRSSQYHPKERVIGVNTNDRFKANPLVELYRAKSPLEDLVAVQKLFLVFKIKIQNEIIRDDRGRMLPSINGFCFT
;
A
#
# COMPACT_ATOMS: atom_id res chain seq x y z
N VAL A 1 15.25 3.27 -1.52
CA VAL A 1 15.05 1.85 -1.16
C VAL A 1 13.81 1.36 -1.87
N LEU A 2 13.82 0.15 -2.45
CA LEU A 2 12.62 -0.47 -3.02
C LEU A 2 11.83 -1.12 -1.89
N ILE A 3 10.54 -0.81 -1.80
CA ILE A 3 9.62 -1.36 -0.81
C ILE A 3 8.48 -2.02 -1.58
N GLU A 4 8.07 -3.19 -1.13
CA GLU A 4 6.97 -3.97 -1.71
C GLU A 4 6.05 -4.43 -0.58
N HIS A 5 4.74 -4.26 -0.75
CA HIS A 5 3.74 -4.83 0.15
C HIS A 5 3.27 -6.16 -0.42
N THR A 6 3.11 -7.15 0.45
CA THR A 6 2.59 -8.46 0.05
C THR A 6 1.99 -9.19 1.23
N THR A 7 1.20 -10.22 0.95
CA THR A 7 0.71 -11.13 1.98
C THR A 7 1.82 -12.08 2.44
N TRP A 8 1.77 -12.46 3.73
CA TRP A 8 2.70 -13.45 4.29
C TRP A 8 2.72 -14.76 3.47
N GLY A 9 1.55 -15.26 3.07
CA GLY A 9 1.45 -16.50 2.31
C GLY A 9 2.14 -16.42 0.94
N TYR A 10 2.10 -15.27 0.27
CA TYR A 10 2.83 -15.07 -0.97
C TYR A 10 4.33 -14.95 -0.72
N TRP A 11 4.75 -14.14 0.25
CA TRP A 11 6.15 -14.01 0.65
C TRP A 11 6.79 -15.36 0.95
N LYS A 12 6.16 -16.17 1.81
CA LYS A 12 6.68 -17.48 2.23
C LYS A 12 6.81 -18.49 1.09
N LYS A 13 5.98 -18.38 0.05
CA LYS A 13 6.13 -19.19 -1.17
C LYS A 13 7.37 -18.81 -1.97
N GLN A 14 7.72 -17.53 -2.00
CA GLN A 14 8.91 -17.03 -2.70
C GLN A 14 10.19 -17.20 -1.88
N HIS A 15 10.08 -17.14 -0.54
CA HIS A 15 11.19 -17.19 0.41
C HIS A 15 10.95 -18.29 1.47
N PRO A 16 10.97 -19.57 1.07
CA PRO A 16 10.63 -20.70 1.95
C PRO A 16 11.56 -20.82 3.17
N GLU A 17 12.76 -20.28 3.12
CA GLU A 17 13.75 -20.24 4.19
C GLU A 17 13.48 -19.16 5.25
N THR A 18 12.59 -18.18 4.97
CA THR A 18 12.27 -17.10 5.91
C THR A 18 11.78 -17.68 7.24
N LYS A 19 12.42 -17.29 8.34
CA LYS A 19 12.02 -17.67 9.70
C LYS A 19 11.22 -16.55 10.35
N ILE A 20 10.24 -16.93 11.16
CA ILE A 20 9.49 -16.01 12.02
C ILE A 20 9.93 -16.22 13.47
N LEU A 21 9.88 -15.16 14.26
CA LEU A 21 10.10 -15.27 15.71
C LEU A 21 8.89 -15.94 16.36
N SER A 22 9.15 -16.70 17.44
CA SER A 22 8.09 -17.31 18.22
C SER A 22 7.17 -16.25 18.83
N ARG A 23 5.88 -16.59 18.95
CA ARG A 23 4.91 -15.79 19.72
C ARG A 23 4.97 -16.10 21.22
N ASP A 24 5.64 -17.18 21.61
CA ASP A 24 5.87 -17.54 23.01
C ASP A 24 6.99 -16.65 23.60
N ALA A 25 6.60 -15.42 23.94
CA ALA A 25 7.48 -14.42 24.51
C ALA A 25 7.35 -14.31 26.05
N GLY A 26 6.53 -15.16 26.69
CA GLY A 26 6.22 -15.07 28.13
C GLY A 26 5.23 -13.96 28.51
N TYR A 27 4.59 -13.30 27.53
CA TYR A 27 3.60 -12.25 27.76
C TYR A 27 2.24 -12.65 27.20
N GLY A 28 1.16 -12.41 27.96
CA GLY A 28 -0.22 -12.77 27.58
C GLY A 28 -0.89 -11.86 26.55
N ARG A 29 -0.12 -11.16 25.69
CA ARG A 29 -0.69 -10.26 24.69
C ARG A 29 -1.13 -11.05 23.46
N ASP A 30 -2.43 -10.97 23.14
CA ASP A 30 -2.95 -11.46 21.87
C ASP A 30 -2.68 -10.44 20.75
N TYR A 31 -1.69 -10.74 19.90
CA TYR A 31 -1.33 -9.93 18.73
C TYR A 31 -2.27 -10.13 17.53
N LEU A 32 -3.24 -11.05 17.60
CA LEU A 32 -4.29 -11.17 16.59
C LEU A 32 -5.39 -10.13 16.78
N ARG A 33 -5.46 -9.51 17.96
CA ARG A 33 -6.42 -8.46 18.28
C ARG A 33 -5.78 -7.07 18.14
N SER A 34 -6.34 -6.24 17.27
CA SER A 34 -5.96 -4.83 17.16
C SER A 34 -6.30 -4.09 18.46
N GLN A 35 -5.36 -3.27 18.95
CA GLN A 35 -5.63 -2.35 20.08
C GLN A 35 -6.56 -1.20 19.66
N TYR A 36 -6.65 -0.94 18.36
CA TYR A 36 -7.47 0.11 17.78
C TYR A 36 -8.80 -0.41 17.23
N GLY A 37 -9.18 -1.66 17.55
CA GLY A 37 -10.43 -2.24 17.08
C GLY A 37 -10.51 -2.26 15.55
N ASP A 38 -11.57 -1.67 15.03
CA ASP A 38 -11.88 -1.54 13.60
C ASP A 38 -11.39 -0.20 13.00
N TYR A 39 -10.51 0.53 13.70
CA TYR A 39 -10.08 1.86 13.29
C TYR A 39 -9.59 1.91 11.85
N ASP A 40 -8.78 0.94 11.40
CA ASP A 40 -8.25 0.90 10.04
C ASP A 40 -9.36 0.77 8.95
N GLU A 41 -10.55 0.31 9.34
CA GLU A 41 -11.68 0.02 8.44
C GLU A 41 -12.81 1.04 8.55
N ASN A 42 -12.92 1.76 9.67
CA ASN A 42 -14.02 2.68 9.93
C ASN A 42 -13.74 4.11 9.42
N GLY A 43 -14.77 4.96 9.44
CA GLY A 43 -14.67 6.35 9.00
C GLY A 43 -14.08 7.33 10.04
N ASP A 44 -13.77 6.88 11.25
CA ASP A 44 -13.36 7.76 12.34
C ASP A 44 -11.92 8.25 12.16
N ILE A 45 -11.66 9.48 12.60
CA ILE A 45 -10.35 10.13 12.57
C ILE A 45 -10.01 10.61 13.98
N TYR A 46 -8.99 10.04 14.59
CA TYR A 46 -8.61 10.36 15.97
C TYR A 46 -7.83 11.68 16.12
N PHE A 47 -7.11 12.09 15.07
CA PHE A 47 -6.31 13.31 15.09
C PHE A 47 -6.82 14.29 14.03
N PRO A 48 -6.99 15.58 14.36
CA PRO A 48 -7.47 16.58 13.41
C PRO A 48 -6.66 16.59 12.11
N VAL A 49 -7.36 16.65 10.97
CA VAL A 49 -6.79 16.79 9.63
C VAL A 49 -7.09 18.18 9.08
N SER A 50 -6.17 18.75 8.29
CA SER A 50 -6.36 20.07 7.68
C SER A 50 -7.30 20.07 6.47
N PHE A 51 -7.56 18.90 5.90
CA PHE A 51 -8.39 18.72 4.71
C PHE A 51 -9.34 17.55 4.91
N ARG A 52 -10.60 17.70 4.47
CA ARG A 52 -11.55 16.61 4.37
C ARG A 52 -12.20 16.52 3.00
N SER A 53 -12.37 15.29 2.50
CA SER A 53 -13.02 14.94 1.24
C SER A 53 -13.99 13.78 1.44
N SER A 54 -15.19 13.89 0.88
CA SER A 54 -16.18 12.81 0.85
C SER A 54 -16.04 11.88 -0.36
N GLN A 55 -15.00 12.07 -1.19
CA GLN A 55 -14.83 11.30 -2.43
C GLN A 55 -14.38 9.86 -2.16
N TYR A 56 -13.59 9.65 -1.11
CA TYR A 56 -12.98 8.37 -0.76
C TYR A 56 -13.19 8.07 0.72
N HIS A 57 -12.80 6.86 1.14
CA HIS A 57 -12.68 6.55 2.55
C HIS A 57 -11.73 7.59 3.21
N PRO A 58 -12.05 8.12 4.41
CA PRO A 58 -11.22 9.15 5.06
C PRO A 58 -9.82 8.64 5.43
N LYS A 59 -9.60 7.33 5.36
CA LYS A 59 -8.30 6.67 5.43
C LYS A 59 -8.10 5.80 4.19
N GLU A 60 -8.06 6.44 3.02
CA GLU A 60 -7.88 5.74 1.75
C GLU A 60 -6.42 5.27 1.63
N ARG A 61 -6.20 4.02 1.24
CA ARG A 61 -4.84 3.57 0.93
C ARG A 61 -4.44 4.12 -0.43
N VAL A 62 -3.21 4.63 -0.52
CA VAL A 62 -2.64 5.14 -1.76
C VAL A 62 -1.31 4.46 -2.05
N ILE A 63 -0.99 4.31 -3.33
CA ILE A 63 0.39 4.07 -3.77
C ILE A 63 0.97 5.38 -4.30
N GLY A 64 2.05 5.83 -3.68
CA GLY A 64 2.76 7.05 -4.00
C GLY A 64 4.03 6.77 -4.80
N VAL A 65 4.34 7.66 -5.73
CA VAL A 65 5.59 7.67 -6.50
C VAL A 65 6.18 9.07 -6.53
N ASN A 66 7.52 9.13 -6.54
CA ASN A 66 8.28 10.33 -6.83
C ASN A 66 9.09 10.11 -8.11
N THR A 67 8.88 10.96 -9.11
CA THR A 67 9.72 11.04 -10.32
C THR A 67 10.06 12.50 -10.62
N ASN A 68 11.35 12.79 -10.79
CA ASN A 68 11.85 14.14 -11.12
C ASN A 68 11.28 15.25 -10.20
N ASP A 69 11.30 15.03 -8.89
CA ASP A 69 10.76 15.93 -7.86
C ASP A 69 9.25 16.23 -7.99
N ARG A 70 8.52 15.39 -8.72
CA ARG A 70 7.06 15.40 -8.76
C ARG A 70 6.52 14.18 -8.05
N PHE A 71 5.53 14.44 -7.21
CA PHE A 71 4.88 13.44 -6.38
C PHE A 71 3.48 13.20 -6.90
N LYS A 72 3.09 11.94 -6.96
CA LYS A 72 1.71 11.54 -7.23
C LYS A 72 1.32 10.41 -6.30
N ALA A 73 0.09 10.47 -5.79
CA ALA A 73 -0.51 9.42 -4.99
C ALA A 73 -1.77 8.93 -5.71
N ASN A 74 -1.84 7.63 -5.97
CA ASN A 74 -2.95 6.99 -6.66
C ASN A 74 -3.77 6.19 -5.64
N PRO A 75 -5.06 6.51 -5.43
CA PRO A 75 -5.95 5.73 -4.58
C PRO A 75 -6.05 4.27 -5.03
N LEU A 76 -5.90 3.33 -4.09
CA LEU A 76 -5.96 1.90 -4.40
C LEU A 76 -7.34 1.50 -4.90
N VAL A 77 -8.40 2.16 -4.42
CA VAL A 77 -9.76 1.91 -4.91
C VAL A 77 -9.90 2.13 -6.42
N GLU A 78 -9.19 3.10 -6.99
CA GLU A 78 -9.23 3.35 -8.44
C GLU A 78 -8.40 2.32 -9.21
N LEU A 79 -7.28 1.87 -8.64
CA LEU A 79 -6.48 0.79 -9.23
C LEU A 79 -7.28 -0.51 -9.28
N TYR A 80 -8.03 -0.83 -8.24
CA TYR A 80 -8.83 -2.05 -8.18
C TYR A 80 -10.02 -2.06 -9.15
N ARG A 81 -10.44 -0.88 -9.63
CA ARG A 81 -11.43 -0.75 -10.71
C ARG A 81 -10.81 -0.85 -12.11
N ALA A 82 -9.51 -0.57 -12.22
CA ALA A 82 -8.77 -0.62 -13.47
C ALA A 82 -8.26 -2.03 -13.82
N LYS A 83 -7.82 -2.21 -15.06
CA LYS A 83 -7.07 -3.39 -15.49
C LYS A 83 -5.58 -3.16 -15.26
N SER A 84 -4.89 -4.18 -14.75
CA SER A 84 -3.43 -4.17 -14.61
C SER A 84 -2.77 -4.68 -15.90
N PRO A 85 -1.65 -4.09 -16.37
CA PRO A 85 -1.05 -2.86 -15.84
C PRO A 85 -1.86 -1.60 -16.23
N LEU A 86 -1.92 -0.63 -15.32
CA LEU A 86 -2.46 0.70 -15.60
C LEU A 86 -1.31 1.62 -16.02
N GLU A 87 -1.46 2.27 -17.18
CA GLU A 87 -0.53 3.30 -17.64
C GLU A 87 -0.82 4.63 -16.93
N ASP A 88 0.25 5.30 -16.49
CA ASP A 88 0.18 6.62 -15.87
C ASP A 88 1.31 7.53 -16.38
N LEU A 89 1.08 8.84 -16.32
CA LEU A 89 2.04 9.88 -16.67
C LEU A 89 2.32 10.76 -15.46
N VAL A 90 3.56 10.76 -15.00
CA VAL A 90 4.04 11.60 -13.89
C VAL A 90 5.30 12.33 -14.33
N ALA A 91 5.28 13.66 -14.30
CA ALA A 91 6.40 14.50 -14.77
C ALA A 91 6.84 14.19 -16.22
N VAL A 92 5.89 13.89 -17.12
CA VAL A 92 6.15 13.48 -18.52
C VAL A 92 6.79 12.08 -18.64
N GLN A 93 7.10 11.42 -17.53
CA GLN A 93 7.57 10.04 -17.52
C GLN A 93 6.37 9.07 -17.53
N LYS A 94 6.41 8.12 -18.45
CA LYS A 94 5.43 7.02 -18.54
C LYS A 94 5.77 5.95 -17.53
N LEU A 95 4.79 5.62 -16.70
CA LEU A 95 4.88 4.64 -15.63
C LEU A 95 3.79 3.59 -15.79
N PHE A 96 4.06 2.39 -15.27
CA PHE A 96 3.13 1.27 -15.27
C PHE A 96 2.87 0.83 -13.84
N LEU A 97 1.63 1.01 -13.40
CA LEU A 97 1.16 0.50 -12.11
C LEU A 97 0.73 -0.94 -12.32
N VAL A 98 1.47 -1.87 -11.72
CA VAL A 98 1.18 -3.31 -11.75
C VAL A 98 0.62 -3.69 -10.39
N PHE A 99 -0.56 -4.29 -10.38
CA PHE A 99 -1.23 -4.65 -9.13
C PHE A 99 -1.85 -6.04 -9.17
N LYS A 100 -1.74 -6.75 -8.04
CA LYS A 100 -2.31 -8.07 -7.80
C LYS A 100 -3.20 -8.00 -6.56
N ILE A 101 -4.49 -7.72 -6.79
CA ILE A 101 -5.50 -7.49 -5.75
C ILE A 101 -5.53 -8.60 -4.69
N LYS A 102 -5.48 -9.87 -5.10
CA LYS A 102 -5.57 -11.03 -4.18
C LYS A 102 -4.44 -11.09 -3.14
N ILE A 103 -3.27 -10.56 -3.46
CA ILE A 103 -2.11 -10.59 -2.57
C ILE A 103 -1.72 -9.18 -2.08
N GLN A 104 -2.59 -8.18 -2.32
CA GLN A 104 -2.40 -6.78 -1.95
C GLN A 104 -0.99 -6.28 -2.28
N ASN A 105 -0.65 -6.45 -3.55
CA ASN A 105 0.69 -6.19 -4.06
C ASN A 105 0.57 -5.18 -5.20
N GLU A 106 1.03 -3.97 -4.94
CA GLU A 106 1.08 -2.87 -5.89
C GLU A 106 2.53 -2.44 -6.06
N ILE A 107 3.01 -2.41 -7.31
CA ILE A 107 4.35 -1.96 -7.66
C ILE A 107 4.28 -1.02 -8.86
N ILE A 108 5.25 -0.11 -8.95
CA ILE A 108 5.35 0.84 -10.06
C ILE A 108 6.59 0.50 -10.87
N ARG A 109 6.45 0.45 -12.19
CA ARG A 109 7.53 0.18 -13.13
C ARG A 109 7.70 1.34 -14.11
N ASP A 110 8.94 1.55 -14.55
CA ASP A 110 9.24 2.45 -15.67
C ASP A 110 8.99 1.78 -17.04
N ASP A 111 9.23 2.54 -18.10
CA ASP A 111 9.17 2.10 -19.50
C ASP A 111 10.12 0.96 -19.86
N ARG A 112 11.16 0.75 -19.04
CA ARG A 112 12.13 -0.35 -19.18
C ARG A 112 11.78 -1.55 -18.30
N GLY A 113 10.64 -1.52 -17.61
CA GLY A 113 10.16 -2.57 -16.72
C GLY A 113 10.87 -2.61 -15.36
N ARG A 114 11.73 -1.64 -15.03
CA ARG A 114 12.42 -1.56 -13.74
C ARG A 114 11.45 -1.07 -12.66
N MET A 115 11.52 -1.70 -11.49
CA MET A 115 10.72 -1.27 -10.34
C MET A 115 11.22 0.08 -9.83
N LEU A 116 10.29 1.00 -9.58
CA LEU A 116 10.56 2.29 -8.98
C LEU A 116 10.29 2.25 -7.47
N PRO A 117 11.02 3.04 -6.67
CA PRO A 117 10.66 3.29 -5.29
C PRO A 117 9.23 3.83 -5.20
N SER A 118 8.43 3.21 -4.36
CA SER A 118 7.05 3.62 -4.10
C SER A 118 6.74 3.47 -2.62
N ILE A 119 5.70 4.15 -2.17
CA ILE A 119 5.17 4.06 -0.81
C ILE A 119 3.72 3.61 -0.88
N ASN A 120 3.33 2.66 -0.04
CA ASN A 120 1.93 2.31 0.19
C ASN A 120 1.56 2.75 1.61
N GLY A 121 0.55 3.59 1.73
CA GLY A 121 0.16 4.17 3.02
C GLY A 121 -1.24 4.74 3.01
N PHE A 122 -1.71 5.12 4.20
CA PHE A 122 -2.99 5.80 4.35
C PHE A 122 -2.85 7.29 4.02
N CYS A 123 -3.73 7.78 3.16
CA CYS A 123 -4.00 9.19 2.99
C CYS A 123 -5.21 9.56 3.85
N PHE A 124 -5.04 10.52 4.76
CA PHE A 124 -6.10 10.97 5.66
C PHE A 124 -6.80 12.19 5.06
N THR A 125 -8.09 12.06 4.76
CA THR A 125 -8.95 13.13 4.23
C THR A 125 -10.30 13.14 4.93
#